data_AF-A0A2Z4G6J5-F1
#
_entry.id   AF-A0A2Z4G6J5-F1
#
_cell.length_a   1.000
_cell.length_b   1.000
_cell.length_c   1.000
_cell.angle_alpha   90.00
_cell.angle_beta   90.00
_cell.angle_gamma   90.00
#
_symmetry.space_group_name_H-M   'P 1'
#
loop_
_entity.id
_entity.type
_entity.pdbx_description
1 polymer ?
#
loop_
_entity_poly.entity_id
_entity_poly.type
_entity_poly.pdbx_seq_one_letter_code
_entity_poly.pdbx_strand_id
1 'polypeptide(L)'
;MKILNQPKFLNQTEPSMISHLQASSNYTVLTMKNGKKLISAYHLKTFEILFSDEDFIRINRANLVNSSFIKRTVLSDHGIYIQLKNKEEILIPRRRKAMLQEKYPNLFTTSQTTL
;
A
#
# COMPACT_ATOMS: atom_id res chain seq x y z
N MET A 1 27.52 -11.05 -8.63
CA MET A 1 26.76 -10.30 -7.61
C MET A 1 26.05 -9.14 -8.33
N LYS A 2 24.74 -9.23 -8.58
CA LYS A 2 24.02 -8.16 -9.31
C LYS A 2 23.87 -6.96 -8.37
N ILE A 3 24.48 -5.83 -8.72
CA ILE A 3 24.18 -4.55 -8.09
C ILE A 3 22.70 -4.28 -8.42
N LEU A 4 21.82 -4.40 -7.42
CA LEU A 4 20.46 -3.90 -7.58
C LEU A 4 20.60 -2.38 -7.67
N ASN A 5 20.48 -1.82 -8.89
CA ASN A 5 20.28 -0.39 -9.04
C ASN A 5 19.01 -0.03 -8.28
N GLN A 6 19.17 0.59 -7.12
CA GLN A 6 18.06 1.06 -6.33
C GLN A 6 17.47 2.32 -6.99
N PRO A 7 16.16 2.54 -6.86
CA PRO A 7 15.54 3.78 -7.31
C PRO A 7 16.22 4.99 -6.63
N LYS A 8 16.80 5.89 -7.44
CA LYS A 8 17.58 7.04 -6.95
C LYS A 8 16.84 7.91 -5.93
N PHE A 9 15.51 7.91 -5.95
CA PHE A 9 14.69 8.71 -5.03
C PHE A 9 14.74 8.20 -3.59
N LEU A 10 15.14 6.94 -3.34
CA LEU A 10 15.28 6.42 -1.97
C LEU A 10 16.34 7.18 -1.17
N ASN A 11 17.27 7.87 -1.83
CA ASN A 11 18.26 8.73 -1.18
C ASN A 11 17.69 10.11 -0.77
N GLN A 12 16.46 10.43 -1.16
CA GLN A 12 15.85 11.75 -0.98
C GLN A 12 14.57 11.70 -0.14
N THR A 13 13.99 10.52 0.07
CA THR A 13 12.73 10.36 0.79
C THR A 13 12.68 9.04 1.55
N GLU A 14 12.31 9.13 2.82
CA GLU A 14 12.06 7.96 3.66
C GLU A 14 10.78 7.21 3.23
N PRO A 15 10.78 5.86 3.16
CA PRO A 15 9.59 5.10 2.84
C PRO A 15 8.40 5.38 3.77
N SER A 16 8.68 5.72 5.03
CA SER A 16 7.67 6.10 6.02
C SER A 16 6.87 7.36 5.64
N MET A 17 7.38 8.20 4.73
CA MET A 17 6.70 9.39 4.22
C MET A 17 5.77 9.09 3.03
N ILE A 18 5.78 7.86 2.51
CA ILE A 18 4.93 7.41 1.41
C ILE A 18 3.62 6.88 2.01
N SER A 19 2.49 7.27 1.42
CA SER A 19 1.16 6.76 1.79
C SER A 19 0.86 5.43 1.11
N HIS A 20 1.06 5.37 -0.20
CA HIS A 20 0.83 4.19 -1.02
C HIS A 20 1.52 4.35 -2.38
N LEU A 21 1.66 3.24 -3.08
CA LEU A 21 2.23 3.14 -4.42
C LEU A 21 1.24 2.46 -5.35
N GLN A 22 1.12 2.99 -6.57
CA GLN A 22 0.21 2.51 -7.60
C GLN A 22 0.97 2.12 -8.87
N ALA A 23 0.73 0.92 -9.38
CA ALA A 23 1.23 0.52 -10.68
C ALA A 23 0.45 1.25 -11.79
N SER A 24 1.16 1.91 -12.70
CA SER A 24 0.62 2.62 -13.84
C SER A 24 1.40 2.20 -15.09
N SER A 25 0.90 1.18 -15.79
CA SER A 25 1.60 0.53 -16.92
C SER A 25 3.03 0.09 -16.50
N ASN A 26 4.07 0.61 -17.15
CA ASN A 26 5.47 0.33 -16.84
C ASN A 26 6.06 1.21 -15.73
N TYR A 27 5.26 2.09 -15.14
CA TYR A 27 5.67 3.00 -14.08
C TYR A 27 5.02 2.66 -12.75
N THR A 28 5.60 3.19 -11.67
CA THR A 28 4.98 3.20 -10.34
C THR A 28 4.83 4.64 -9.88
N VAL A 29 3.62 5.02 -9.52
CA VAL A 29 3.32 6.30 -8.89
C VAL A 29 3.41 6.13 -7.38
N LEU A 30 4.22 6.94 -6.73
CA LEU A 30 4.36 6.98 -5.28
C LEU A 30 3.67 8.23 -4.78
N THR A 31 2.64 8.05 -3.95
CA THR A 31 1.91 9.17 -3.34
C THR A 31 2.43 9.37 -1.93
N MET A 32 3.01 10.53 -1.66
CA MET A 32 3.50 10.93 -0.34
C MET A 32 2.33 11.23 0.60
N LYS A 33 2.56 11.15 1.92
CA LYS A 33 1.54 11.46 2.95
C LYS A 33 1.00 12.89 2.87
N ASN A 34 1.77 13.82 2.29
CA ASN A 34 1.35 15.20 2.02
C ASN A 34 0.63 15.38 0.65
N GLY A 35 0.39 14.30 -0.09
CA GLY A 35 -0.26 14.32 -1.40
C GLY A 35 0.67 14.53 -2.60
N LYS A 36 1.95 14.88 -2.39
CA LYS A 36 2.93 14.98 -3.49
C LYS A 36 3.08 13.62 -4.18
N LYS A 37 3.16 13.62 -5.51
CA LYS A 37 3.38 12.41 -6.30
C LYS A 37 4.78 12.37 -6.90
N LEU A 38 5.39 11.18 -6.89
CA LEU A 38 6.63 10.87 -7.60
C LEU A 38 6.35 9.72 -8.57
N ILE A 39 7.00 9.74 -9.74
CA ILE A 39 6.87 8.67 -10.73
C ILE A 39 8.22 7.96 -10.81
N SER A 40 8.20 6.64 -10.70
CA SER A 40 9.36 5.78 -10.86
C SER A 40 9.21 4.90 -12.09
N ALA A 41 10.31 4.69 -12.81
CA ALA A 41 10.40 3.73 -13.91
C ALA A 41 10.51 2.26 -13.46
N TYR A 42 10.65 2.02 -12.15
CA TYR A 42 10.67 0.67 -11.60
C TYR A 42 9.24 0.14 -11.39
N HIS A 43 9.06 -1.16 -11.59
CA HIS A 43 7.77 -1.83 -11.36
C HIS A 43 7.43 -1.91 -9.88
N LEU A 44 6.13 -2.01 -9.57
CA LEU A 44 5.62 -2.10 -8.19
C LEU A 44 6.21 -3.27 -7.41
N LYS A 45 6.53 -4.39 -8.08
CA LYS A 45 7.18 -5.56 -7.48
C LYS A 45 8.59 -5.24 -6.93
N THR A 46 9.31 -4.31 -7.54
CA THR A 46 10.61 -3.87 -7.03
C THR A 46 10.44 -3.22 -5.66
N PHE A 47 9.42 -2.39 -5.48
CA PHE A 47 9.13 -1.75 -4.19
C PHE A 47 8.61 -2.73 -3.14
N GLU A 48 7.81 -3.72 -3.55
CA GLU A 48 7.36 -4.80 -2.66
C GLU A 48 8.54 -5.61 -2.11
N ILE A 49 9.64 -5.74 -2.84
CA ILE A 49 10.85 -6.42 -2.36
C ILE A 49 11.72 -5.48 -1.50
N LEU A 50 11.78 -4.20 -1.86
CA LEU A 50 12.62 -3.21 -1.17
C LEU A 50 12.03 -2.73 0.16
N PHE A 51 10.70 -2.70 0.27
CA PHE A 51 10.00 -2.27 1.48
C PHE A 51 9.58 -3.48 2.29
N SER A 52 9.80 -3.44 3.61
CA SER A 52 9.41 -4.52 4.52
C SER A 52 7.90 -4.78 4.44
N ASP A 53 7.53 -6.06 4.48
CA ASP A 53 6.13 -6.53 4.54
C ASP A 53 5.38 -6.04 5.79
N GLU A 54 6.11 -5.59 6.82
CA GLU A 54 5.55 -4.99 8.05
C GLU A 54 5.06 -3.55 7.81
N ASP A 55 5.80 -2.80 6.97
CA ASP A 55 5.52 -1.40 6.69
C ASP A 55 4.58 -1.22 5.50
N PHE A 56 4.66 -2.12 4.51
CA PHE A 56 3.89 -2.02 3.28
C PHE A 56 3.14 -3.31 2.96
N ILE A 57 1.86 -3.16 2.66
CA ILE A 57 0.94 -4.27 2.43
C ILE A 57 0.46 -4.23 0.99
N ARG A 58 0.72 -5.31 0.24
CA ARG A 58 0.27 -5.44 -1.14
C ARG A 58 -1.22 -5.80 -1.16
N ILE A 59 -2.09 -4.80 -1.27
CA ILE A 59 -3.56 -4.98 -1.28
C ILE A 59 -4.04 -5.68 -2.56
N ASN A 60 -3.62 -5.21 -3.73
CA ASN A 60 -3.99 -5.80 -5.01
C ASN A 60 -2.82 -5.75 -6.02
N ARG A 61 -3.05 -6.20 -7.26
CA ARG A 61 -1.99 -6.25 -8.28
C ARG A 61 -1.38 -4.88 -8.59
N ALA A 62 -2.11 -3.80 -8.35
CA ALA A 62 -1.70 -2.44 -8.68
C ALA A 62 -1.47 -1.55 -7.45
N ASN A 63 -1.67 -2.02 -6.22
CA ASN A 63 -1.60 -1.17 -5.03
C ASN A 63 -0.78 -1.81 -3.92
N LEU A 64 0.25 -1.09 -3.46
CA LEU A 64 1.08 -1.37 -2.29
C LEU A 64 0.89 -0.22 -1.30
N VAL A 65 0.44 -0.49 -0.08
CA VAL A 65 -0.06 0.54 0.84
C VAL A 65 0.77 0.55 2.11
N ASN A 66 1.16 1.73 2.59
CA ASN A 66 1.81 1.86 3.89
C ASN A 66 0.80 1.52 5.00
N SER A 67 1.10 0.51 5.82
CA SER A 67 0.22 0.01 6.90
C SER A 67 -0.17 1.13 7.87
N SER A 68 0.77 2.01 8.23
CA SER A 68 0.53 3.17 9.11
C SER A 68 -0.41 4.22 8.52
N PHE A 69 -0.65 4.19 7.20
CA PHE A 69 -1.52 5.14 6.50
C PHE A 69 -2.92 4.57 6.23
N ILE A 70 -3.15 3.30 6.54
CA ILE A 70 -4.48 2.70 6.54
C ILE A 70 -5.29 3.30 7.69
N LYS A 71 -6.52 3.72 7.40
CA LYS A 71 -7.46 4.19 8.41
C LYS A 71 -8.31 3.04 8.93
N ARG A 72 -8.91 2.26 8.02
CA ARG A 72 -9.78 1.12 8.35
C ARG A 72 -10.10 0.30 7.10
N THR A 73 -10.64 -0.89 7.31
CA THR A 73 -11.34 -1.64 6.27
C THR A 73 -12.82 -1.27 6.27
N VAL A 74 -13.42 -1.13 5.09
CA VAL A 74 -14.83 -0.76 4.90
C VAL A 74 -15.52 -1.82 4.06
N LEU A 75 -16.68 -2.29 4.52
CA LEU A 75 -17.58 -3.12 3.73
C LEU A 75 -18.61 -2.23 3.03
N SER A 76 -18.85 -2.50 1.75
CA SER A 76 -19.89 -1.87 0.94
C SER A 76 -20.57 -2.92 0.05
N ASP A 77 -21.65 -2.52 -0.62
CA ASP A 77 -22.38 -3.38 -1.57
C ASP A 77 -21.49 -3.87 -2.73
N HIS A 78 -20.46 -3.11 -3.07
CA HIS A 78 -19.54 -3.42 -4.17
C HIS A 78 -18.28 -4.20 -3.72
N GLY A 79 -18.15 -4.51 -2.43
CA GLY A 79 -17.04 -5.29 -1.89
C GLY A 79 -16.37 -4.65 -0.67
N ILE A 80 -15.15 -5.12 -0.39
CA ILE A 80 -14.36 -4.71 0.77
C ILE A 80 -13.23 -3.81 0.31
N TYR A 81 -13.05 -2.68 1.00
CA TYR A 81 -12.09 -1.64 0.64
C TYR A 81 -11.17 -1.35 1.82
N ILE A 82 -9.91 -1.02 1.53
CA ILE A 82 -9.03 -0.33 2.46
C ILE A 82 -9.26 1.16 2.28
N GLN A 83 -9.74 1.83 3.34
CA GLN A 83 -9.80 3.29 3.38
C GLN A 83 -8.51 3.84 3.97
N LEU A 84 -7.88 4.76 3.25
CA LEU A 84 -6.67 5.46 3.66
C LEU A 84 -6.99 6.72 4.48
N LYS A 85 -5.99 7.28 5.18
CA LYS A 85 -6.15 8.53 5.95
C LYS A 85 -6.53 9.75 5.10
N ASN A 86 -6.18 9.76 3.81
CA ASN A 86 -6.58 10.78 2.84
C ASN A 86 -7.98 10.53 2.23
N LYS A 87 -8.76 9.56 2.74
CA LYS A 87 -10.08 9.13 2.24
C LYS A 87 -10.08 8.39 0.90
N GLU A 88 -8.91 8.12 0.30
CA GLU A 88 -8.84 7.23 -0.86
C GLU A 88 -9.20 5.79 -0.46
N GLU A 89 -9.88 5.08 -1.35
CA GLU A 89 -10.36 3.72 -1.12
C GLU A 89 -9.78 2.75 -2.14
N ILE A 90 -9.20 1.66 -1.64
CA ILE A 90 -8.55 0.64 -2.46
C ILE A 90 -9.29 -0.67 -2.29
N LEU A 91 -9.89 -1.16 -3.38
CA LEU A 91 -10.61 -2.44 -3.39
C LEU A 91 -9.67 -3.61 -3.05
N ILE A 92 -10.12 -4.46 -2.13
CA ILE A 92 -9.56 -5.78 -1.88
C ILE A 92 -10.24 -6.78 -2.82
N PRO A 93 -9.50 -7.39 -3.77
CA PRO A 93 -10.07 -8.42 -4.62
C PRO A 93 -10.52 -9.62 -3.78
N ARG A 94 -11.70 -10.19 -4.08
CA ARG A 94 -12.26 -11.34 -3.34
C ARG A 94 -11.25 -12.46 -3.14
N ARG A 95 -10.49 -12.81 -4.18
CA ARG A 95 -9.44 -13.84 -4.16
C ARG A 95 -8.26 -13.56 -3.22
N ARG A 96 -8.03 -12.30 -2.81
CA ARG A 96 -6.97 -11.92 -1.88
C ARG A 96 -7.47 -11.69 -0.46
N LYS A 97 -8.78 -11.64 -0.25
CA LYS A 97 -9.40 -11.39 1.05
C LYS A 97 -8.90 -12.39 2.09
N ALA A 98 -9.05 -13.70 1.83
CA ALA A 98 -8.66 -14.75 2.78
C ALA A 98 -7.18 -14.65 3.17
N MET A 99 -6.29 -14.52 2.19
CA MET A 99 -4.85 -14.35 2.40
C MET A 99 -4.51 -13.10 3.23
N LEU A 100 -5.18 -11.96 2.97
CA LEU A 100 -4.94 -10.74 3.75
C LEU A 100 -5.51 -10.85 5.17
N GLN A 101 -6.64 -11.53 5.36
CA GLN A 101 -7.21 -11.76 6.69
C GLN A 101 -6.30 -12.66 7.54
N GLU A 102 -5.71 -13.68 6.93
CA GLU A 102 -4.76 -14.58 7.58
C GLU A 102 -3.46 -13.86 7.94
N LYS A 103 -2.86 -13.13 6.98
CA LYS A 103 -1.56 -12.46 7.19
C LYS A 103 -1.67 -11.19 8.04
N TYR A 104 -2.80 -10.48 7.97
CA TYR A 104 -3.00 -9.18 8.62
C TYR A 104 -4.39 -9.09 9.30
N PRO A 105 -4.66 -9.93 10.32
CA PRO A 105 -5.97 -10.01 10.95
C PRO A 105 -6.44 -8.66 11.52
N ASN A 106 -5.51 -7.87 12.07
CA ASN A 106 -5.77 -6.55 12.64
C ASN A 106 -6.32 -5.52 11.63
N LEU A 107 -6.16 -5.73 10.32
CA LEU A 107 -6.80 -4.87 9.32
C LEU A 107 -8.31 -5.05 9.26
N PHE A 108 -8.81 -6.22 9.67
CA PHE A 108 -10.21 -6.63 9.55
C PHE A 108 -10.94 -6.63 10.89
N THR A 109 -10.19 -6.65 12.00
CA THR A 109 -10.76 -6.50 13.34
C THR A 109 -11.14 -5.04 13.56
N THR A 110 -12.44 -4.76 13.55
CA THR A 110 -12.95 -3.45 13.95
C THR A 110 -12.80 -3.35 15.46
N SER A 111 -11.76 -2.70 15.96
CA SER A 111 -11.77 -2.26 17.36
C SER A 111 -12.88 -1.22 17.48
N GLN A 112 -13.99 -1.63 18.08
CA GLN A 112 -14.99 -0.72 18.61
C GLN A 112 -14.26 0.21 19.58
N THR A 113 -14.12 1.50 19.23
CA THR A 113 -13.75 2.49 20.23
C THR A 113 -15.01 2.78 21.02
N THR A 114 -15.09 2.17 22.20
CA THR A 114 -16.02 2.46 23.28
C THR A 114 -16.07 3.97 23.53
N LEU A 115 -17.27 4.53 23.58
CA LEU A 115 -17.57 5.87 24.09
C LEU A 115 -17.42 5.90 25.61
#